data_AF-A0A7J3HNB8-F1
#
_entry.id   AF-A0A7J3HNB8-F1
#
_cell.length_a   1.000
_cell.length_b   1.000
_cell.length_c   1.000
_cell.angle_alpha   90.00
_cell.angle_beta   90.00
_cell.angle_gamma   90.00
#
_symmetry.space_group_name_H-M   'P 1'
#
loop_
_entity.id
_entity.type
_entity.pdbx_description
1 polymer ?
#
loop_
_entity_poly.entity_id
_entity_poly.type
_entity_poly.pdbx_seq_one_letter_code
_entity_poly.pdbx_strand_id
1 'polypeptide(L)'
;MQRRVDRYRDQLAKNELLTRYVLIDPFLRLLGWDLEDPEQVRPEFSTQAGRPDYALLHGGERPLVFIGAKSLGKQEDLQQYISYCVAEGVKYFIATDGAKWEVYDTYALKPLPEKKIAEWDITKDEPGEVLRKAFILFRYSPLVSEASKPLTIQETKVIPKPPEKRGVSLSSIKPKQGSPMKFSEIVFPDGRRYMLKRWRDILLRTVE
;
A
#
# COMPACT_ATOMS: atom_id res chain seq x y z
N MET A 1 3.37 3.58 -12.14
CA MET A 1 4.12 4.76 -11.65
C MET A 1 5.55 4.80 -12.16
N GLN A 2 6.30 3.70 -12.14
CA GLN A 2 7.70 3.64 -12.62
C GLN A 2 7.94 4.35 -13.97
N ARG A 3 7.15 4.04 -15.01
CA ARG A 3 7.23 4.73 -16.32
C ARG A 3 7.12 6.26 -16.25
N ARG A 4 6.35 6.81 -15.30
CA ARG A 4 6.21 8.27 -15.10
C ARG A 4 7.47 8.83 -14.45
N VAL A 5 8.03 8.12 -13.46
CA VAL A 5 9.30 8.48 -12.83
C VAL A 5 10.41 8.53 -13.87
N ASP A 6 10.53 7.50 -14.70
CA ASP A 6 11.60 7.43 -15.71
C ASP A 6 11.45 8.51 -16.79
N ARG A 7 10.22 8.76 -17.26
CA ARG A 7 9.97 9.74 -18.32
C ARG A 7 10.12 11.20 -17.87
N TYR A 8 9.74 11.52 -16.63
CA TYR A 8 9.66 12.90 -16.14
C TYR A 8 10.63 13.19 -14.99
N ARG A 9 11.66 12.35 -14.79
CA ARG A 9 12.60 12.41 -13.67
C ARG A 9 13.09 13.83 -13.36
N ASP A 10 13.59 14.53 -14.37
CA ASP A 10 14.17 15.87 -14.19
C ASP A 10 13.15 16.94 -13.80
N GLN A 11 11.91 16.81 -14.29
CA GLN A 11 10.83 17.73 -13.98
C GLN A 11 10.33 17.50 -12.55
N LEU A 12 10.17 16.23 -12.16
CA LEU A 12 9.74 15.82 -10.83
C LEU A 12 10.79 16.20 -9.78
N ALA A 13 12.08 16.03 -10.07
CA ALA A 13 13.16 16.37 -9.14
C ALA A 13 13.29 17.88 -8.85
N LYS A 14 12.72 18.73 -9.70
CA LYS A 14 12.75 20.20 -9.57
C LYS A 14 11.43 20.79 -9.06
N ASN A 15 10.36 20.00 -8.99
CA ASN A 15 9.04 20.49 -8.69
C ASN A 15 8.27 19.52 -7.77
N GLU A 16 8.13 19.94 -6.52
CA GLU A 16 7.46 19.19 -5.46
C GLU A 16 5.96 19.04 -5.73
N LEU A 17 5.30 20.12 -6.18
CA LEU A 17 3.89 20.09 -6.55
C LEU A 17 3.64 19.14 -7.73
N LEU A 18 4.53 19.11 -8.72
CA LEU A 18 4.43 18.16 -9.82
C LEU A 18 4.64 16.71 -9.34
N THR A 19 5.58 16.49 -8.42
CA THR A 19 5.81 15.18 -7.79
C THR A 19 4.57 14.68 -7.06
N ARG A 20 3.96 15.56 -6.27
CA ARG A 20 2.68 15.35 -5.59
C ARG A 20 1.60 14.92 -6.58
N TYR A 21 1.36 15.73 -7.60
CA TYR A 21 0.31 15.50 -8.59
C TYR A 21 0.52 14.21 -9.42
N VAL A 22 1.75 13.92 -9.84
CA VAL A 22 2.04 12.85 -10.80
C VAL A 22 2.25 11.49 -10.13
N LEU A 23 2.77 11.47 -8.90
CA LEU A 23 3.18 10.26 -8.19
C LEU A 23 2.39 10.03 -6.89
N ILE A 24 2.27 11.03 -6.01
CA ILE A 24 1.70 10.84 -4.67
C ILE A 24 0.17 10.74 -4.75
N ASP A 25 -0.49 11.72 -5.36
CA ASP A 25 -1.95 11.77 -5.46
C ASP A 25 -2.52 10.50 -6.11
N PRO A 26 -1.99 9.98 -7.23
CA PRO A 26 -2.51 8.76 -7.82
C PRO A 26 -2.26 7.52 -6.94
N PHE A 27 -1.25 7.54 -6.07
CA PHE A 27 -0.96 6.44 -5.15
C PHE A 27 -1.93 6.46 -3.97
N LEU A 28 -2.22 7.63 -3.41
CA LEU A 28 -3.25 7.79 -2.38
C LEU A 28 -4.62 7.35 -2.92
N ARG A 29 -4.99 7.74 -4.15
CA ARG A 29 -6.23 7.27 -4.80
C ARG A 29 -6.27 5.75 -4.95
N LEU A 30 -5.15 5.13 -5.36
CA LEU A 30 -5.05 3.68 -5.47
C LEU A 30 -5.28 2.97 -4.13
N LEU A 31 -4.87 3.60 -3.03
CA LEU A 31 -5.05 3.10 -1.66
C LEU A 31 -6.43 3.42 -1.06
N GLY A 32 -7.35 3.96 -1.88
CA GLY A 32 -8.72 4.22 -1.49
C GLY A 32 -8.95 5.57 -0.79
N TRP A 33 -8.01 6.49 -0.88
CA TRP A 33 -8.20 7.86 -0.38
C TRP A 33 -8.83 8.75 -1.44
N ASP A 34 -9.93 9.41 -1.08
CA ASP A 34 -10.50 10.46 -1.90
C ASP A 34 -9.85 11.82 -1.56
N LEU A 35 -9.17 12.40 -2.55
CA LEU A 35 -8.49 13.69 -2.42
C LEU A 35 -9.46 14.88 -2.55
N GLU A 36 -10.68 14.64 -3.02
CA GLU A 36 -11.72 15.64 -3.19
C GLU A 36 -12.64 15.70 -1.96
N ASP A 37 -12.48 14.76 -1.01
CA ASP A 37 -13.21 14.71 0.25
C ASP A 37 -12.33 15.19 1.42
N PRO A 38 -12.57 16.42 1.96
CA PRO A 38 -11.84 16.95 3.10
C PRO A 38 -12.06 16.19 4.41
N GLU A 39 -13.02 15.26 4.48
CA GLU A 39 -13.17 14.33 5.60
C GLU A 39 -12.19 13.17 5.54
N GLN A 40 -11.52 12.98 4.39
CA GLN A 40 -10.53 11.94 4.14
C GLN A 40 -9.14 12.49 3.94
N VAL A 41 -8.98 13.52 3.11
CA VAL A 41 -7.67 14.10 2.82
C VAL A 41 -7.76 15.62 2.83
N ARG A 42 -6.91 16.25 3.66
CA ARG A 42 -6.73 17.71 3.67
C ARG A 42 -5.31 18.03 3.23
N PRO A 43 -5.10 18.64 2.05
CA PRO A 43 -3.80 19.17 1.70
C PRO A 43 -3.48 20.40 2.55
N GLU A 44 -2.18 20.65 2.78
CA GLU A 44 -1.69 21.84 3.50
C GLU A 44 -2.34 22.03 4.88
N PHE A 45 -2.51 20.95 5.65
CA PHE A 45 -3.23 20.98 6.92
C PHE A 45 -2.49 21.85 7.95
N SER A 46 -3.11 22.94 8.41
CA SER A 46 -2.47 23.86 9.35
C SER A 46 -2.45 23.28 10.76
N THR A 47 -1.27 23.20 11.37
CA THR A 47 -1.06 22.84 12.78
C THR A 47 -0.44 24.02 13.53
N GLN A 48 -0.38 23.97 14.86
CA GLN A 48 0.30 25.02 15.63
C GLN A 48 1.83 25.01 15.44
N ALA A 49 2.40 23.86 15.07
CA ALA A 49 3.85 23.67 14.98
C ALA A 49 4.37 23.77 13.53
N GLY A 50 3.50 23.59 12.53
CA GLY A 50 3.84 23.70 11.11
C GLY A 50 2.74 23.17 10.18
N ARG A 51 3.11 22.71 8.98
CA ARG A 51 2.14 22.33 7.94
C ARG A 51 2.59 21.09 7.16
N PRO A 52 2.02 19.90 7.41
CA PRO A 52 2.16 18.76 6.50
C PRO A 52 1.50 19.02 5.14
N ASP A 53 2.07 18.42 4.09
CA ASP A 53 1.52 18.48 2.74
C ASP A 53 0.16 17.80 2.64
N TYR A 54 -0.03 16.70 3.39
CA TYR A 54 -1.30 16.01 3.50
C TYR A 54 -1.58 15.59 4.94
N ALA A 55 -2.84 15.74 5.35
CA ALA A 55 -3.41 15.05 6.49
C ALA A 55 -4.41 14.00 5.99
N LEU A 56 -4.26 12.76 6.43
CA LEU A 56 -5.23 11.69 6.19
C LEU A 56 -6.12 11.54 7.41
N LEU A 57 -7.44 11.63 7.22
CA LEU A 57 -8.46 11.66 8.27
C LEU A 57 -9.46 10.52 8.11
N HIS A 58 -10.11 10.16 9.22
CA HIS A 58 -11.26 9.26 9.21
C HIS A 58 -12.46 10.01 9.80
N GLY A 59 -13.49 10.25 8.98
CA GLY A 59 -14.70 10.98 9.40
C GLY A 59 -14.48 12.46 9.68
N GLY A 60 -13.43 13.08 9.12
CA GLY A 60 -13.20 14.53 9.20
C GLY A 60 -12.80 15.08 10.58
N GLU A 61 -12.66 14.25 11.61
CA GLU A 61 -12.33 14.68 12.96
C GLU A 61 -10.85 15.03 13.14
N ARG A 62 -10.02 14.02 13.41
CA ARG A 62 -8.59 14.17 13.72
C ARG A 62 -7.75 13.45 12.66
N PRO A 63 -6.63 14.06 12.22
CA PRO A 63 -5.67 13.38 11.37
C PRO A 63 -5.12 12.11 12.04
N LEU A 64 -5.09 11.02 11.28
CA LEU A 64 -4.45 9.76 11.69
C LEU A 64 -3.00 9.68 11.21
N VAL A 65 -2.75 10.31 10.06
CA VAL A 65 -1.46 10.29 9.37
C VAL A 65 -1.16 11.68 8.81
N PHE A 66 0.07 12.14 9.01
CA PHE A 66 0.63 13.26 8.26
C PHE A 66 1.62 12.76 7.21
N ILE A 67 1.61 13.41 6.05
CA ILE A 67 2.54 13.13 4.95
C ILE A 67 3.33 14.41 4.65
N GLY A 68 4.65 14.31 4.69
CA GLY A 68 5.58 15.28 4.12
C GLY A 68 6.04 14.81 2.75
N ALA A 69 5.87 15.66 1.75
CA ALA A 69 6.15 15.37 0.35
C ALA A 69 7.30 16.24 -0.16
N LYS A 70 8.30 15.63 -0.79
CA LYS A 70 9.38 16.35 -1.47
C LYS A 70 9.38 16.10 -2.96
N SER A 71 10.14 16.94 -3.68
CA SER A 71 10.51 16.67 -5.08
C SER A 71 11.23 15.32 -5.19
N LEU A 72 11.06 14.62 -6.32
CA LEU A 72 11.69 13.31 -6.55
C LEU A 72 13.20 13.33 -6.24
N GLY A 73 13.67 12.37 -5.44
CA GLY A 73 15.07 12.22 -5.03
C GLY A 73 15.51 13.11 -3.87
N LYS A 74 14.59 13.89 -3.27
CA LYS A 74 14.85 14.69 -2.06
C LYS A 74 14.34 13.96 -0.82
N GLN A 75 14.92 14.30 0.32
CA GLN A 75 14.55 13.76 1.63
C GLN A 75 13.91 14.85 2.48
N GLU A 76 13.05 14.41 3.38
CA GLU A 76 12.31 15.28 4.30
C GLU A 76 13.07 15.47 5.63
N ASP A 77 12.90 16.61 6.28
CA ASP A 77 13.38 16.81 7.65
C ASP A 77 12.43 16.13 8.66
N LEU A 78 12.72 14.87 8.94
CA LEU A 78 11.95 14.03 9.84
C LEU A 78 11.78 14.63 11.24
N GLN A 79 12.77 15.37 11.77
CA GLN A 79 12.73 15.84 13.15
C GLN A 79 11.64 16.89 13.34
N GLN A 80 11.53 17.81 12.38
CA GLN A 80 10.51 18.85 12.37
C GLN A 80 9.10 18.23 12.27
N TYR A 81 8.87 17.31 11.35
CA TYR A 81 7.53 16.73 11.16
C TYR A 81 7.07 15.80 12.28
N ILE A 82 7.98 15.06 12.92
CA ILE A 82 7.59 14.27 14.11
C ILE A 82 7.13 15.19 15.24
N SER A 83 7.75 16.36 15.43
CA SER A 83 7.28 17.31 16.43
C SER A 83 5.84 17.76 16.19
N TYR A 84 5.44 17.90 14.92
CA TYR A 84 4.07 18.29 14.52
C TYR A 84 3.08 17.19 14.84
N CYS A 85 3.45 15.95 14.52
CA CYS A 85 2.62 14.81 14.81
C CYS A 85 2.40 14.64 16.32
N VAL A 86 3.46 14.81 17.13
CA VAL A 86 3.34 14.72 18.59
C VAL A 86 2.46 15.83 19.14
N ALA A 87 2.60 17.08 18.66
CA ALA A 87 1.78 18.21 19.09
C ALA A 87 0.28 18.03 18.79
N GLU A 88 -0.05 17.43 17.65
CA GLU A 88 -1.43 17.21 17.20
C GLU A 88 -2.00 15.82 17.55
N GLY A 89 -1.23 14.98 18.26
CA GLY A 89 -1.65 13.63 18.62
C GLY A 89 -1.81 12.66 17.43
N VAL A 90 -1.03 12.86 16.37
CA VAL A 90 -1.03 12.06 15.14
C VAL A 90 -0.03 10.92 15.26
N LYS A 91 -0.51 9.69 15.05
CA LYS A 91 0.25 8.46 15.31
C LYS A 91 1.34 8.15 14.27
N TYR A 92 1.07 8.49 13.01
CA TYR A 92 1.96 8.13 11.91
C TYR A 92 2.42 9.34 11.13
N PHE A 93 3.71 9.37 10.83
CA PHE A 93 4.28 10.29 9.86
C PHE A 93 4.81 9.53 8.65
N ILE A 94 4.64 10.10 7.46
CA ILE A 94 5.15 9.55 6.21
C ILE A 94 6.02 10.59 5.53
N ALA A 95 7.25 10.19 5.21
CA ALA A 95 8.11 10.96 4.31
C ALA A 95 8.09 10.29 2.94
N THR A 96 7.88 11.08 1.88
CA THR A 96 7.90 10.55 0.52
C THR A 96 8.35 11.57 -0.52
N ASP A 97 9.01 11.09 -1.57
CA ASP A 97 9.29 11.83 -2.80
C ASP A 97 8.45 11.30 -3.99
N GLY A 98 7.38 10.57 -3.68
CA GLY A 98 6.52 9.86 -4.62
C GLY A 98 7.06 8.52 -5.10
N ALA A 99 8.38 8.29 -5.12
CA ALA A 99 8.98 7.00 -5.48
C ALA A 99 9.30 6.18 -4.23
N LYS A 100 9.99 6.77 -3.27
CA LYS A 100 10.32 6.20 -1.97
C LYS A 100 9.31 6.66 -0.93
N TRP A 101 8.93 5.74 -0.05
CA TRP A 101 7.99 6.00 1.04
C TRP A 101 8.57 5.40 2.32
N GLU A 102 8.54 6.18 3.40
CA GLU A 102 9.00 5.77 4.72
C GLU A 102 7.90 6.10 5.74
N VAL A 103 7.52 5.12 6.56
CA VAL A 103 6.47 5.27 7.57
C VAL A 103 7.08 5.22 8.97
N TYR A 104 6.74 6.19 9.81
CA TYR A 104 7.26 6.35 11.16
C TYR A 104 6.13 6.28 12.19
N ASP A 105 6.35 5.50 13.26
CA ASP A 105 5.50 5.54 14.46
C ASP A 105 6.00 6.66 15.38
N THR A 106 5.19 7.72 15.51
CA THR A 106 5.56 8.93 16.23
C THR A 106 5.58 8.71 17.74
N TYR A 107 4.85 7.70 18.23
CA TYR A 107 4.71 7.36 19.66
C TYR A 107 5.73 6.34 20.15
N ALA A 108 6.46 5.66 19.25
CA ALA A 108 7.50 4.74 19.66
C ALA A 108 8.57 5.45 20.51
N LEU A 109 8.82 4.99 21.73
CA LEU A 109 9.83 5.57 22.66
C LEU A 109 11.25 5.15 22.26
N LYS A 110 11.67 5.55 21.06
CA LYS A 110 12.96 5.22 20.45
C LYS A 110 13.54 6.43 19.73
N PRO A 111 14.86 6.44 19.44
CA PRO A 111 15.47 7.41 18.53
C PRO A 111 14.79 7.42 17.16
N LEU A 112 14.84 8.57 16.48
CA LEU A 112 14.14 8.82 15.22
C LEU A 112 14.35 7.75 14.13
N PRO A 113 15.57 7.25 13.86
CA PRO A 113 15.78 6.22 12.84
C PRO A 113 15.07 4.90 13.15
N GLU A 114 14.91 4.57 14.44
CA GLU A 114 14.28 3.34 14.91
C GLU A 114 12.75 3.44 14.99
N LYS A 115 12.19 4.65 14.82
CA LYS A 115 10.75 4.86 14.68
C LYS A 115 10.23 4.42 13.30
N LYS A 116 11.10 4.19 12.31
CA LYS A 116 10.71 3.73 10.98
C LYS A 116 10.18 2.29 11.04
N ILE A 117 8.92 2.10 10.68
CA ILE A 117 8.23 0.81 10.73
C ILE A 117 8.03 0.16 9.35
N ALA A 118 8.08 0.95 8.28
CA ALA A 118 7.99 0.45 6.91
C ALA A 118 8.73 1.36 5.93
N GLU A 119 9.23 0.77 4.84
CA GLU A 119 9.84 1.48 3.73
C GLU A 119 9.63 0.70 2.42
N TRP A 120 9.34 1.40 1.34
CA TRP A 120 9.35 0.85 -0.02
C TRP A 120 9.81 1.87 -1.06
N ASP A 121 10.28 1.36 -2.19
CA ASP A 121 10.64 2.16 -3.37
C ASP A 121 9.91 1.59 -4.60
N ILE A 122 8.96 2.35 -5.15
CA ILE A 122 8.11 1.95 -6.27
C ILE A 122 8.93 1.67 -7.56
N THR A 123 10.17 2.16 -7.63
CA THR A 123 11.05 1.97 -8.79
C THR A 123 12.00 0.79 -8.67
N LYS A 124 12.19 0.26 -7.45
CA LYS A 124 13.17 -0.81 -7.16
C LYS A 124 12.53 -2.07 -6.61
N ASP A 125 11.48 -1.94 -5.80
CA ASP A 125 10.80 -3.06 -5.16
C ASP A 125 9.81 -3.71 -6.15
N GLU A 126 9.59 -5.01 -5.99
CA GLU A 126 8.57 -5.75 -6.74
C GLU A 126 7.17 -5.18 -6.46
N PRO A 127 6.30 -5.02 -7.49
CA PRO A 127 4.99 -4.38 -7.32
C PRO A 127 4.10 -5.01 -6.25
N GLY A 128 4.16 -6.34 -6.10
CA GLY A 128 3.42 -7.06 -5.07
C GLY A 128 3.89 -6.72 -3.65
N GLU A 129 5.20 -6.56 -3.45
CA GLU A 129 5.78 -6.16 -2.16
C GLU A 129 5.48 -4.71 -1.83
N VAL A 130 5.53 -3.81 -2.83
CA VAL A 130 5.10 -2.41 -2.70
C VAL A 130 3.66 -2.37 -2.20
N LEU A 131 2.74 -3.07 -2.88
CA LEU A 131 1.33 -3.09 -2.49
C LEU A 131 1.16 -3.67 -1.09
N ARG A 132 1.84 -4.79 -0.77
CA ARG A 132 1.79 -5.43 0.55
C ARG A 132 2.20 -4.49 1.68
N LYS A 133 3.29 -3.73 1.50
CA LYS A 133 3.75 -2.75 2.49
C LYS A 133 2.81 -1.54 2.55
N ALA A 134 2.34 -1.06 1.41
CA ALA A 134 1.45 0.09 1.30
C ALA A 134 0.06 -0.14 1.93
N PHE A 135 -0.34 -1.39 2.19
CA PHE A 135 -1.56 -1.69 2.95
C PHE A 135 -1.60 -1.04 4.35
N ILE A 136 -0.45 -0.67 4.92
CA ILE A 136 -0.43 0.12 6.16
C ILE A 136 -1.15 1.46 6.03
N LEU A 137 -1.24 1.99 4.81
CA LEU A 137 -1.91 3.23 4.46
C LEU A 137 -3.30 3.00 3.86
N PHE A 138 -3.70 1.75 3.68
CA PHE A 138 -4.98 1.44 3.06
C PHE A 138 -6.10 2.01 3.92
N ARG A 139 -6.97 2.80 3.30
CA ARG A 139 -8.17 3.28 3.98
C ARG A 139 -9.08 2.08 4.21
N TYR A 140 -9.19 1.62 5.45
CA TYR A 140 -10.27 0.72 5.85
C TYR A 140 -11.57 1.52 5.78
N SER A 141 -12.14 1.57 4.58
CA SER A 141 -13.47 2.09 4.39
C SER A 141 -14.45 0.95 4.70
N PRO A 142 -15.47 1.15 5.55
CA PRO A 142 -16.64 0.28 5.57
C PRO A 142 -17.50 0.50 4.32
N LEU A 143 -16.86 0.57 3.14
CA LEU A 143 -17.53 0.40 1.86
C LEU A 143 -17.98 -1.07 1.79
N VAL A 144 -19.11 -1.32 2.43
CA VAL A 144 -20.21 -2.06 1.83
C VAL A 144 -20.70 -1.24 0.62
N SER A 145 -19.85 -1.07 -0.38
CA SER A 145 -20.35 -1.32 -1.72
C SER A 145 -20.19 -2.82 -1.89
N GLU A 146 -21.21 -3.50 -2.43
CA GLU A 146 -21.05 -4.89 -2.87
C GLU A 146 -19.69 -5.00 -3.53
N ALA A 147 -18.86 -5.95 -3.10
CA ALA A 147 -17.58 -6.22 -3.73
C ALA A 147 -17.82 -6.16 -5.23
N SER A 148 -17.25 -5.16 -5.91
CA SER A 148 -17.39 -5.01 -7.35
C SER A 148 -17.18 -6.40 -7.91
N LYS A 149 -18.19 -6.93 -8.63
CA LYS A 149 -18.16 -8.31 -9.16
C LYS A 149 -16.72 -8.58 -9.56
N PRO A 150 -16.06 -9.60 -8.98
CA PRO A 150 -14.64 -9.83 -9.22
C PRO A 150 -14.45 -9.66 -10.70
N LEU A 151 -13.53 -8.77 -11.12
CA LEU A 151 -13.25 -8.47 -12.53
C LEU A 151 -13.30 -9.81 -13.22
N THR A 152 -14.43 -10.09 -13.86
CA THR A 152 -14.63 -11.35 -14.52
C THR A 152 -13.58 -11.24 -15.57
N ILE A 153 -12.54 -12.07 -15.45
CA ILE A 153 -11.60 -12.31 -16.52
C ILE A 153 -12.53 -12.47 -17.71
N GLN A 154 -12.59 -11.45 -18.59
CA GLN A 154 -13.37 -11.55 -19.81
C GLN A 154 -12.87 -12.84 -20.40
N GLU A 155 -13.73 -13.85 -20.50
CA GLU A 155 -13.35 -15.23 -20.78
C GLU A 155 -12.29 -15.21 -21.87
N THR A 156 -11.02 -15.29 -21.47
CA THR A 156 -9.94 -15.20 -22.41
C THR A 156 -9.98 -16.55 -23.07
N LYS A 157 -10.62 -16.58 -24.25
CA LYS A 157 -10.60 -17.63 -25.25
C LYS A 157 -10.26 -19.01 -24.70
N VAL A 158 -11.29 -19.82 -24.46
CA VAL A 158 -11.22 -21.29 -24.37
C VAL A 158 -10.01 -21.76 -23.55
N ILE A 159 -10.14 -21.70 -22.23
CA ILE A 159 -9.22 -22.44 -21.36
C ILE A 159 -9.37 -23.92 -21.75
N PRO A 160 -8.30 -24.60 -22.22
CA PRO A 160 -8.37 -26.03 -22.46
C PRO A 160 -8.78 -26.69 -21.13
N LYS A 161 -9.87 -27.45 -21.18
CA LYS A 161 -10.42 -28.17 -20.03
C LYS A 161 -9.26 -28.85 -19.29
N PRO A 162 -9.01 -28.52 -18.00
CA PRO A 162 -7.88 -29.08 -17.30
C PRO A 162 -7.96 -30.61 -17.36
N PRO A 163 -6.82 -31.32 -17.55
CA PRO A 163 -6.80 -32.77 -17.58
C PRO A 163 -7.46 -33.31 -16.31
N GLU A 164 -8.19 -34.41 -16.47
CA GLU A 164 -9.14 -34.96 -15.49
C GLU A 164 -8.66 -34.89 -14.03
N LYS A 165 -9.51 -34.24 -13.23
CA LYS A 165 -9.66 -34.27 -11.77
C LYS A 165 -8.63 -35.12 -11.02
N ARG A 166 -7.49 -34.53 -10.68
CA ARG A 166 -6.67 -34.96 -9.53
C ARG A 166 -6.46 -33.78 -8.58
N GLY A 167 -7.54 -33.29 -7.97
CA GLY A 167 -7.44 -32.20 -7.01
C GLY A 167 -8.78 -31.69 -6.50
N VAL A 168 -8.75 -31.06 -5.33
CA VAL A 168 -9.87 -30.35 -4.73
C VAL A 168 -9.70 -28.86 -5.04
N SER A 169 -10.76 -28.19 -5.51
CA SER A 169 -10.71 -26.75 -5.78
C SER A 169 -10.43 -25.98 -4.50
N LEU A 170 -9.52 -25.00 -4.53
CA LEU A 170 -9.20 -24.13 -3.39
C LEU A 170 -10.45 -23.50 -2.76
N SER A 171 -11.40 -23.09 -3.60
CA SER A 171 -12.69 -22.50 -3.17
C SER A 171 -13.54 -23.43 -2.30
N SER A 172 -13.35 -24.75 -2.41
CA SER A 172 -14.09 -25.75 -1.64
C SER A 172 -13.39 -26.17 -0.33
N ILE A 173 -12.14 -25.72 -0.12
CA ILE A 173 -11.35 -26.09 1.05
C ILE A 173 -11.65 -25.09 2.18
N LYS A 174 -12.16 -25.60 3.31
CA LYS A 174 -12.41 -24.81 4.53
C LYS A 174 -11.47 -25.29 5.65
N PRO A 175 -10.23 -24.79 5.73
CA PRO A 175 -9.31 -25.20 6.78
C PRO A 175 -9.78 -24.64 8.13
N LYS A 176 -9.78 -25.47 9.17
CA LYS A 176 -9.94 -25.01 10.55
C LYS A 176 -8.57 -24.65 11.13
N GLN A 177 -8.51 -23.61 11.95
CA GLN A 177 -7.27 -23.21 12.61
C GLN A 177 -6.69 -24.38 13.41
N GLY A 178 -5.39 -24.66 13.23
CA GLY A 178 -4.70 -25.80 13.85
C GLY A 178 -4.89 -27.15 13.15
N SER A 179 -5.69 -27.24 12.09
CA SER A 179 -5.85 -28.49 11.33
C SER A 179 -4.59 -28.84 10.52
N PRO A 180 -4.14 -30.11 10.54
CA PRO A 180 -2.98 -30.53 9.77
C PRO A 180 -3.24 -30.40 8.27
N MET A 181 -2.20 -30.04 7.52
CA MET A 181 -2.28 -29.85 6.09
C MET A 181 -2.48 -31.21 5.39
N LYS A 182 -3.62 -31.37 4.71
CA LYS A 182 -3.99 -32.60 3.99
C LYS A 182 -3.53 -32.63 2.54
N PHE A 183 -2.96 -31.53 2.05
CA PHE A 183 -2.58 -31.34 0.64
C PHE A 183 -1.11 -31.02 0.56
N SER A 184 -0.37 -31.75 -0.29
CA SER A 184 1.08 -31.62 -0.44
C SER A 184 1.51 -30.87 -1.69
N GLU A 185 0.58 -30.52 -2.58
CA GLU A 185 0.85 -29.89 -3.86
C GLU A 185 -0.33 -29.01 -4.29
N ILE A 186 -0.03 -27.86 -4.91
CA ILE A 186 -0.99 -27.01 -5.63
C ILE A 186 -0.66 -27.04 -7.13
N VAL A 187 -1.69 -27.12 -7.96
CA VAL A 187 -1.58 -27.14 -9.43
C VAL A 187 -2.41 -26.00 -10.00
N PHE A 188 -1.79 -25.17 -10.84
CA PHE A 188 -2.43 -24.04 -11.51
C PHE A 188 -3.01 -24.42 -12.88
N PRO A 189 -3.97 -23.65 -13.43
CA PRO A 189 -4.56 -23.91 -14.74
C PRO A 189 -3.56 -23.91 -15.90
N ASP A 190 -2.41 -23.23 -15.73
CA ASP A 190 -1.31 -23.20 -16.69
C ASP A 190 -0.37 -24.42 -16.59
N GLY A 191 -0.67 -25.36 -15.68
CA GLY A 191 0.10 -26.59 -15.46
C GLY A 191 1.24 -26.47 -14.45
N ARG A 192 1.52 -25.26 -13.92
CA ARG A 192 2.55 -25.09 -12.88
C ARG A 192 2.16 -25.82 -11.60
N ARG A 193 3.16 -26.43 -10.95
CA ARG A 193 2.97 -27.20 -9.71
C ARG A 193 3.92 -26.72 -8.63
N TYR A 194 3.42 -26.61 -7.41
CA TYR A 194 4.22 -26.19 -6.27
C TYR A 194 3.93 -27.08 -5.06
N MET A 195 4.98 -27.52 -4.38
CA MET A 195 4.83 -28.29 -3.14
C MET A 195 4.37 -27.41 -1.98
N LEU A 196 3.44 -27.94 -1.18
CA LEU A 196 2.92 -27.33 0.03
C LEU A 196 3.47 -28.06 1.25
N LYS A 197 4.08 -27.32 2.17
CA LYS A 197 4.51 -27.82 3.49
C LYS A 197 3.63 -27.26 4.61
N ARG A 198 3.08 -26.06 4.43
CA ARG A 198 2.20 -25.35 5.39
C ARG A 198 1.08 -24.62 4.65
N TRP A 199 -0.05 -24.38 5.32
CA TRP A 199 -1.17 -23.60 4.77
C TRP A 199 -0.79 -22.22 4.23
N ARG A 200 0.23 -21.59 4.83
CA ARG A 200 0.78 -20.31 4.36
C ARG A 200 1.40 -20.40 2.96
N ASP A 201 1.87 -21.57 2.54
CA ASP A 201 2.51 -21.76 1.24
C ASP A 201 1.51 -21.56 0.10
N ILE A 202 0.21 -21.81 0.32
CA ILE A 202 -0.83 -21.54 -0.68
C ILE A 202 -0.87 -20.05 -1.04
N LEU A 203 -0.89 -19.17 -0.03
CA LEU A 203 -0.92 -17.72 -0.22
C LEU A 203 0.33 -17.20 -0.94
N LEU A 204 1.49 -17.79 -0.65
CA LEU A 204 2.77 -17.38 -1.24
C LEU A 204 2.89 -17.79 -2.71
N ARG A 205 2.21 -18.86 -3.14
CA ARG A 205 2.31 -19.40 -4.50
C ARG A 205 1.24 -18.89 -5.46
N THR A 206 0.14 -18.30 -4.96
CA THR A 206 -0.97 -17.77 -5.78
C THR A 206 -0.76 -16.33 -6.29
N VAL A 207 0.39 -15.71 -6.00
CA VAL A 207 0.67 -14.29 -6.30
C VAL A 207 1.80 -14.11 -7.34
N GLU A 208 2.36 -15.20 -7.88
CA GLU A 208 3.35 -15.17 -8.98
C GLU A 208 2.72 -15.20 -10.37
#